data_AF-A0A5D0UYD9-F1
#
_entry.id   AF-A0A5D0UYD9-F1
#
_cell.length_a   1.000
_cell.length_b   1.000
_cell.length_c   1.000
_cell.angle_alpha   90.00
_cell.angle_beta   90.00
_cell.angle_gamma   90.00
#
_symmetry.space_group_name_H-M   'P 1'
#
loop_
_entity.id
_entity.type
_entity.pdbx_description
1 polymer ?
#
loop_
_entity_poly.entity_id
_entity_poly.type
_entity_poly.pdbx_seq_one_letter_code
_entity_poly.pdbx_strand_id
1 'polypeptide(L)'
;MPRVARFRVCPLGGTGVGGKWMFWSMYHLLDGARRFSELRRLMPEANRQTLVTQLRELERGGAVRRKVSLDVPPRVEYSLTRLGRESEPILRQLHDWGEWFGGQVGCEVDWLSSLGGRWKVWIVHQLFDGPRRFTELRRLLPPISNQVLARELRELDGLGLVRRLPAPQAAYALTAAGSASVPMFRQLYAWGRWTSAQTGVTFDWPVDTPPEPLRLVNTRQAIEPGSGRPLWDAAQVAPRTARPTPGGTTVSP
;
A
#
# COMPACT_ATOMS: atom_id res chain seq x y z
N MET A 1 5.78 -21.43 25.24
CA MET A 1 5.82 -20.74 23.94
C MET A 1 4.70 -19.70 23.90
N PRO A 2 4.97 -18.40 23.68
CA PRO A 2 3.90 -17.42 23.65
C PRO A 2 3.07 -17.62 22.37
N ARG A 3 1.75 -17.65 22.53
CA ARG A 3 0.77 -17.76 21.44
C ARG A 3 0.94 -16.56 20.49
N VAL A 4 1.43 -16.84 19.28
CA VAL A 4 1.66 -15.88 18.20
C VAL A 4 0.36 -15.18 17.83
N ALA A 5 0.34 -13.84 17.89
CA ALA A 5 -0.79 -13.05 17.45
C ALA A 5 -0.90 -13.12 15.91
N ARG A 6 -1.93 -13.81 15.41
CA ARG A 6 -2.22 -13.92 13.98
C ARG A 6 -2.84 -12.61 13.47
N PHE A 7 -2.03 -11.73 12.90
CA PHE A 7 -2.52 -10.59 12.13
C PHE A 7 -2.74 -11.01 10.67
N ARG A 8 -3.96 -11.40 10.31
CA ARG A 8 -4.34 -11.77 8.93
C ARG A 8 -4.62 -10.53 8.05
N VAL A 9 -3.76 -9.52 8.07
CA VAL A 9 -4.14 -8.19 7.55
C VAL A 9 -3.00 -7.59 6.73
N CYS A 10 -3.13 -7.59 5.40
CA CYS A 10 -2.26 -6.82 4.49
C CYS A 10 -2.22 -5.33 4.92
N PRO A 11 -1.05 -4.65 4.86
CA PRO A 11 -0.89 -3.24 5.28
C PRO A 11 -1.91 -2.25 4.66
N LEU A 12 -2.38 -2.50 3.43
CA LEU A 12 -3.42 -1.70 2.77
C LEU A 12 -4.71 -2.47 2.48
N GLY A 13 -4.78 -3.78 2.76
CA GLY A 13 -5.80 -4.65 2.18
C GLY A 13 -6.26 -5.79 3.05
N GLY A 14 -6.00 -5.74 4.36
CA GLY A 14 -6.61 -6.71 5.26
C GLY A 14 -8.12 -6.53 5.29
N THR A 15 -8.84 -7.64 5.34
CA THR A 15 -10.31 -7.73 5.40
C THR A 15 -10.88 -7.26 6.73
N GLY A 16 -10.15 -6.42 7.47
CA GLY A 16 -10.52 -5.90 8.77
C GLY A 16 -10.46 -4.38 8.76
N VAL A 17 -11.29 -3.79 9.61
CA VAL A 17 -11.43 -2.35 9.88
C VAL A 17 -10.09 -1.67 10.26
N GLY A 18 -8.97 -2.39 10.36
CA GLY A 18 -7.72 -1.92 10.91
C GLY A 18 -6.74 -1.21 9.99
N GLY A 19 -6.63 -1.59 8.70
CA GLY A 19 -5.57 -1.08 7.82
C GLY A 19 -5.54 0.45 7.70
N LYS A 20 -6.73 1.05 7.51
CA LYS A 20 -6.91 2.51 7.44
C LYS A 20 -6.42 3.21 8.71
N TRP A 21 -6.89 2.77 9.86
CA TRP A 21 -6.61 3.46 11.13
C TRP A 21 -5.23 3.14 11.67
N MET A 22 -4.65 1.99 11.33
CA MET A 22 -3.24 1.68 11.59
C MET A 22 -2.36 2.71 10.92
N PHE A 23 -2.56 2.94 9.61
CA PHE A 23 -1.86 3.96 8.84
C PHE A 23 -2.01 5.35 9.47
N TRP A 24 -3.25 5.82 9.63
CA TRP A 24 -3.50 7.18 10.14
C TRP A 24 -3.00 7.37 11.58
N SER A 25 -3.11 6.35 12.43
CA SER A 25 -2.55 6.41 13.79
C SER A 25 -1.03 6.58 13.77
N MET A 26 -0.32 5.79 12.95
CA MET A 26 1.14 5.92 12.84
C MET A 26 1.54 7.25 12.20
N TYR A 27 0.86 7.66 11.12
CA TYR A 27 1.11 8.91 10.43
C TYR A 27 0.98 10.12 11.38
N HIS A 28 -0.11 10.22 12.14
CA HIS A 28 -0.29 11.31 13.09
C HIS A 28 0.70 11.27 14.25
N LEU A 29 1.28 10.12 14.58
CA LEU A 29 2.31 10.00 15.62
C LEU A 29 3.74 10.32 15.13
N LEU A 30 3.93 10.61 13.83
CA LEU A 30 5.22 11.05 13.30
C LEU A 30 5.68 12.37 13.93
N ASP A 31 4.76 13.31 14.11
CA ASP A 31 5.02 14.66 14.64
C ASP A 31 5.27 14.68 16.16
N GLY A 32 5.02 13.57 16.87
CA GLY A 32 5.22 13.49 18.30
C GLY A 32 4.19 12.64 19.03
N ALA A 33 4.32 12.63 20.36
CA ALA A 33 3.41 11.92 21.22
C ALA A 33 2.02 12.58 21.23
N ARG A 34 0.95 11.78 21.19
CA ARG A 34 -0.44 12.27 21.22
C ARG A 34 -1.30 11.47 22.18
N ARG A 35 -2.29 12.13 22.78
CA ARG A 35 -3.32 11.49 23.61
C ARG A 35 -4.38 10.83 22.74
N PHE A 36 -5.12 9.88 23.34
CA PHE A 36 -6.25 9.23 22.66
C PHE A 36 -7.28 10.23 22.15
N SER A 37 -7.59 11.27 22.94
CA SER A 37 -8.55 12.31 22.56
C SER A 37 -8.10 13.13 21.36
N GLU A 38 -6.79 13.38 21.23
CA GLU A 38 -6.19 14.10 20.09
C GLU A 38 -6.24 13.22 18.84
N LEU A 39 -5.85 11.95 18.95
CA LEU A 39 -5.98 10.98 17.84
C LEU A 39 -7.43 10.84 17.38
N ARG A 40 -8.39 10.80 18.30
CA ARG A 40 -9.83 10.74 17.96
C ARG A 40 -10.33 12.02 17.29
N ARG A 41 -9.78 13.19 17.63
CA ARG A 41 -10.11 14.45 16.95
C ARG A 41 -9.56 14.49 15.52
N LEU A 42 -8.37 13.94 15.31
CA LEU A 42 -7.75 13.83 13.99
C LEU A 42 -8.43 12.77 13.11
N MET A 43 -9.03 11.75 13.72
CA MET A 43 -9.73 10.66 13.02
C MET A 43 -11.18 10.51 13.52
N PRO A 44 -12.07 11.49 13.24
CA PRO A 44 -13.43 11.51 13.79
C PRO A 44 -14.31 10.34 13.30
N GLU A 45 -14.02 9.82 12.11
CA GLU A 45 -14.68 8.63 11.54
C GLU A 45 -14.28 7.31 12.22
N ALA A 46 -13.15 7.28 12.94
CA ALA A 46 -12.71 6.10 13.65
C ALA A 46 -13.54 5.95 14.93
N ASN A 47 -14.42 4.96 14.98
CA ASN A 47 -15.12 4.66 16.22
C ASN A 47 -14.12 4.32 17.33
N ARG A 48 -14.48 4.63 18.58
CA ARG A 48 -13.59 4.50 19.74
C ARG A 48 -13.03 3.09 19.89
N GLN A 49 -13.85 2.06 19.69
CA GLN A 49 -13.44 0.67 19.87
C GLN A 49 -12.41 0.26 18.82
N THR A 50 -12.62 0.65 17.57
CA THR A 50 -11.68 0.45 16.47
C THR A 50 -10.35 1.11 16.77
N LEU A 51 -10.33 2.39 17.15
CA LEU A 51 -9.07 3.10 17.44
C LEU A 51 -8.32 2.48 18.62
N VAL A 52 -9.03 2.05 19.68
CA VAL A 52 -8.41 1.34 20.82
C VAL A 52 -7.82 0.00 20.38
N THR A 53 -8.56 -0.79 19.60
CA THR A 53 -8.08 -2.07 19.08
C THR A 53 -6.82 -1.87 18.26
N GLN A 54 -6.82 -0.90 17.35
CA GLN A 54 -5.68 -0.60 16.48
C GLN A 54 -4.45 -0.11 17.24
N LEU A 55 -4.61 0.80 18.22
CA LEU A 55 -3.49 1.24 19.05
C LEU A 55 -2.90 0.11 19.89
N ARG A 56 -3.73 -0.80 20.42
CA ARG A 56 -3.26 -2.01 21.13
C ARG A 56 -2.54 -2.97 20.21
N GLU A 57 -2.97 -3.08 18.97
CA GLU A 57 -2.33 -3.90 17.95
C GLU A 57 -0.95 -3.33 17.58
N LEU A 58 -0.85 -2.02 17.36
CA LEU A 58 0.41 -1.31 17.13
C LEU A 58 1.35 -1.40 18.35
N GLU A 59 0.82 -1.38 19.57
CA GLU A 59 1.59 -1.58 20.80
C GLU A 59 2.12 -3.01 20.91
N ARG A 60 1.28 -4.02 20.66
CA ARG A 60 1.70 -5.43 20.64
C ARG A 60 2.73 -5.72 19.55
N GLY A 61 2.60 -5.07 18.39
CA GLY A 61 3.56 -5.14 17.29
C GLY A 61 4.84 -4.34 17.55
N GLY A 62 4.95 -3.62 18.67
CA GLY A 62 6.14 -2.85 19.04
C GLY A 62 6.35 -1.58 18.24
N ALA A 63 5.43 -1.18 17.37
CA ALA A 63 5.51 0.05 16.56
C ALA A 63 5.13 1.31 17.36
N VAL A 64 4.23 1.16 18.34
CA VAL A 64 3.76 2.25 19.21
C VAL A 64 4.07 1.92 20.67
N ARG A 65 4.48 2.94 21.43
CA ARG A 65 4.61 2.88 22.89
C ARG A 65 3.50 3.69 23.53
N ARG A 66 2.80 3.08 24.49
CA ARG A 66 1.87 3.74 25.40
C ARG A 66 2.60 4.16 26.69
N LYS A 67 2.56 5.44 27.04
CA LYS A 67 3.08 5.98 28.30
C LYS A 67 1.91 6.47 29.16
N VAL A 68 1.89 6.07 30.42
CA VAL A 68 0.95 6.58 31.42
C VAL A 68 1.72 7.55 32.31
N SER A 69 1.31 8.82 32.33
CA SER A 69 1.83 9.81 33.28
C SER A 69 1.18 9.60 34.63
N LEU A 70 1.99 9.73 35.69
CA LEU A 70 1.54 9.60 37.08
C LEU A 70 0.94 10.91 37.64
N ASP A 71 0.88 11.95 36.81
CA ASP A 71 0.26 13.24 37.15
C ASP A 71 -1.23 13.07 37.48
N VAL A 72 -1.80 13.97 38.28
CA VAL A 72 -3.25 14.01 38.53
C VAL A 72 -3.86 15.12 37.66
N PRO A 73 -4.79 14.82 36.73
CA PRO A 73 -5.32 13.50 36.39
C PRO A 73 -4.37 12.68 35.49
N PRO A 74 -4.38 11.33 35.60
CA PRO A 74 -3.47 10.47 34.84
C PRO A 74 -3.70 10.64 33.35
N ARG A 75 -2.61 10.86 32.62
CA ARG A 75 -2.63 11.06 31.15
C ARG A 75 -2.05 9.85 30.45
N VAL A 76 -2.63 9.51 29.31
CA VAL A 76 -2.14 8.42 28.47
C VAL A 76 -1.73 8.99 27.13
N GLU A 77 -0.47 8.79 26.78
CA GLU A 77 0.12 9.23 25.53
C GLU A 77 0.61 8.04 24.72
N TYR A 78 0.48 8.15 23.41
CA TYR A 78 0.99 7.21 22.42
C TYR A 78 2.11 7.88 21.64
N SER A 79 3.18 7.16 21.33
CA SER A 79 4.31 7.65 20.53
C SER A 79 4.87 6.51 19.68
N LEU A 80 5.45 6.83 18.52
CA LEU A 80 6.17 5.81 17.75
C LEU A 80 7.43 5.37 18.50
N THR A 81 7.69 4.06 18.47
CA THR A 81 8.99 3.51 18.86
C THR A 81 10.02 3.74 17.76
N ARG A 82 11.27 3.32 17.98
CA ARG A 82 12.28 3.25 16.90
C ARG A 82 11.77 2.44 15.69
N LEU A 83 11.20 1.26 15.95
CA LEU A 83 10.59 0.40 14.94
C LEU A 83 9.44 1.12 14.20
N GLY A 84 8.60 1.84 14.94
CA GLY A 84 7.52 2.64 14.34
C GLY A 84 8.05 3.75 13.43
N ARG A 85 9.11 4.45 13.83
CA ARG A 85 9.73 5.53 13.04
C ARG A 85 10.43 5.05 11.78
N GLU A 86 10.92 3.82 11.73
CA GLU A 86 11.44 3.22 10.50
C GLU A 86 10.38 3.12 9.38
N SER A 87 9.10 3.25 9.74
CA SER A 87 7.97 3.31 8.80
C SER A 87 7.69 4.72 8.25
N GLU A 88 8.36 5.76 8.74
CA GLU A 88 8.11 7.15 8.33
C GLU A 88 8.16 7.38 6.81
N PRO A 89 9.15 6.87 6.05
CA PRO A 89 9.23 7.11 4.61
C PRO A 89 7.99 6.62 3.86
N ILE A 90 7.53 5.40 4.15
CA ILE A 90 6.34 4.83 3.51
C ILE A 90 5.07 5.56 3.96
N LEU A 91 4.98 5.96 5.25
CA LEU A 91 3.82 6.69 5.75
C LEU A 91 3.65 8.04 5.04
N ARG A 92 4.74 8.78 4.84
CA ARG A 92 4.73 10.05 4.10
C ARG A 92 4.40 9.85 2.63
N GLN A 93 5.04 8.87 1.98
CA GLN A 93 4.78 8.59 0.56
C GLN A 93 3.32 8.19 0.30
N LEU A 94 2.74 7.34 1.14
CA LEU A 94 1.32 6.96 1.04
C LEU A 94 0.41 8.20 1.19
N HIS A 95 0.70 9.08 2.14
CA HIS A 95 -0.04 10.32 2.32
C HIS A 95 0.06 11.24 1.10
N ASP A 96 1.28 11.52 0.63
CA ASP A 96 1.51 12.42 -0.51
C ASP A 96 0.86 11.88 -1.80
N TRP A 97 0.94 10.56 -2.03
CA TRP A 97 0.25 9.93 -3.15
C TRP A 97 -1.27 10.06 -3.02
N GLY A 98 -1.80 9.89 -1.81
CA GLY A 98 -3.21 10.02 -1.52
C GLY A 98 -3.77 11.41 -1.83
N GLU A 99 -3.08 12.46 -1.39
CA GLU A 99 -3.42 13.86 -1.68
C GLU A 99 -3.39 14.13 -3.19
N TRP A 100 -2.33 13.69 -3.86
CA TRP A 100 -2.20 13.81 -5.31
C TRP A 100 -3.32 13.09 -6.05
N PHE A 101 -3.59 11.83 -5.69
CA PHE A 101 -4.61 11.00 -6.32
C PHE A 101 -6.01 11.57 -6.10
N GLY A 102 -6.34 12.00 -4.88
CA GLY A 102 -7.60 12.67 -4.57
C GLY A 102 -7.85 13.89 -5.45
N GLY A 103 -6.80 14.69 -5.70
CA GLY A 103 -6.83 15.81 -6.63
C GLY A 103 -7.08 15.42 -8.10
N GLN A 104 -6.64 14.23 -8.53
CA GLN A 104 -6.86 13.72 -9.90
C GLN A 104 -8.27 13.17 -10.11
N VAL A 105 -8.85 12.51 -9.10
CA VAL A 105 -10.17 11.85 -9.21
C VAL A 105 -11.34 12.70 -8.70
N GLY A 106 -11.08 13.93 -8.26
CA GLY A 106 -12.10 14.82 -7.69
C GLY A 106 -12.77 14.24 -6.44
N CYS A 107 -12.09 13.32 -5.75
CA CYS A 107 -12.56 12.72 -4.52
C CYS A 107 -11.80 13.37 -3.36
N GLU A 108 -12.53 14.14 -2.56
CA GLU A 108 -12.10 14.59 -1.22
C GLU A 108 -12.07 13.42 -0.21
N VAL A 109 -12.54 12.23 -0.63
CA VAL A 109 -12.71 11.04 0.19
C VAL A 109 -11.36 10.38 0.49
N ASP A 110 -11.18 9.91 1.73
CA ASP A 110 -10.06 9.09 2.18
C ASP A 110 -9.72 7.98 1.15
N TRP A 111 -8.66 8.23 0.38
CA TRP A 111 -8.19 7.38 -0.72
C TRP A 111 -7.91 5.95 -0.27
N LEU A 112 -7.58 5.77 1.02
CA LEU A 112 -7.31 4.49 1.65
C LEU A 112 -8.57 3.62 1.78
N SER A 113 -9.74 4.25 1.92
CA SER A 113 -11.05 3.58 1.84
C SER A 113 -11.40 3.22 0.39
N SER A 114 -11.03 4.05 -0.58
CA SER A 114 -11.29 3.81 -2.02
C SER A 114 -10.42 2.68 -2.60
N LEU A 115 -9.18 2.56 -2.13
CA LEU A 115 -8.31 1.40 -2.37
C LEU A 115 -8.58 0.23 -1.41
N GLY A 116 -9.58 0.37 -0.54
CA GLY A 116 -10.00 -0.63 0.41
C GLY A 116 -10.42 -1.92 -0.29
N GLY A 117 -9.80 -3.02 0.16
CA GLY A 117 -10.10 -4.37 -0.33
C GLY A 117 -8.87 -5.07 -0.89
N ARG A 118 -8.74 -6.34 -0.50
CA ARG A 118 -7.61 -7.21 -0.86
C ARG A 118 -7.35 -7.26 -2.37
N TRP A 119 -8.43 -7.33 -3.15
CA TRP A 119 -8.34 -7.61 -4.58
C TRP A 119 -7.85 -6.44 -5.43
N LYS A 120 -8.23 -5.20 -5.11
CA LYS A 120 -7.80 -4.01 -5.88
C LYS A 120 -6.29 -3.89 -5.94
N VAL A 121 -5.67 -3.96 -4.76
CA VAL A 121 -4.22 -3.91 -4.59
C VAL A 121 -3.53 -5.03 -5.37
N TRP A 122 -4.08 -6.25 -5.32
CA TRP A 122 -3.51 -7.39 -6.05
C TRP A 122 -3.67 -7.29 -7.56
N ILE A 123 -4.82 -6.84 -8.04
CA ILE A 123 -5.06 -6.61 -9.48
C ILE A 123 -4.09 -5.55 -9.99
N VAL A 124 -3.98 -4.42 -9.30
CA VAL A 124 -3.06 -3.32 -9.66
C VAL A 124 -1.62 -3.81 -9.68
N HIS A 125 -1.19 -4.57 -8.67
CA HIS A 125 0.15 -5.17 -8.64
C HIS A 125 0.43 -6.05 -9.87
N GLN A 126 -0.51 -6.91 -10.27
CA GLN A 126 -0.31 -7.77 -11.45
C GLN A 126 -0.13 -6.96 -12.74
N LEU A 127 -0.61 -5.73 -12.80
CA LEU A 127 -0.50 -4.87 -13.99
C LEU A 127 0.79 -4.01 -14.02
N PHE A 128 1.68 -4.12 -13.03
CA PHE A 128 2.91 -3.34 -12.95
C PHE A 128 3.85 -3.58 -14.14
N ASP A 129 3.93 -4.83 -14.60
CA ASP A 129 4.82 -5.23 -15.69
C ASP A 129 4.15 -5.13 -17.07
N GLY A 130 2.91 -4.65 -17.13
CA GLY A 130 2.20 -4.40 -18.37
C GLY A 130 0.77 -4.95 -18.42
N PRO A 131 0.10 -4.81 -19.58
CA PRO A 131 -1.29 -5.18 -19.74
C PRO A 131 -1.52 -6.69 -19.61
N ARG A 132 -2.61 -7.10 -18.93
CA ARG A 132 -3.00 -8.51 -18.79
C ARG A 132 -4.44 -8.78 -19.16
N ARG A 133 -4.70 -9.94 -19.75
CA ARG A 133 -6.08 -10.37 -20.07
C ARG A 133 -6.83 -10.79 -18.79
N PHE A 134 -8.16 -10.77 -18.83
CA PHE A 134 -9.00 -11.23 -17.70
C PHE A 134 -8.62 -12.65 -17.23
N THR A 135 -8.46 -13.57 -18.18
CA THR A 135 -8.13 -14.98 -17.89
C THR A 135 -6.73 -15.15 -17.30
N GLU A 136 -5.81 -14.26 -17.63
CA GLU A 136 -4.46 -14.22 -17.09
C GLU A 136 -4.46 -13.69 -15.66
N LEU A 137 -5.14 -12.57 -15.41
CA LEU A 137 -5.34 -12.04 -14.05
C LEU A 137 -5.95 -13.09 -13.13
N ARG A 138 -6.99 -13.81 -13.60
CA ARG A 138 -7.63 -14.88 -12.82
C ARG A 138 -6.69 -16.02 -12.45
N ARG A 139 -5.68 -16.32 -13.29
CA ARG A 139 -4.69 -17.37 -13.01
C ARG A 139 -3.61 -16.93 -12.03
N LEU A 140 -3.25 -15.64 -12.06
CA LEU A 140 -2.18 -15.06 -11.23
C LEU A 140 -2.67 -14.65 -9.84
N LEU A 141 -3.96 -14.36 -9.70
CA LEU A 141 -4.58 -14.00 -8.44
C LEU A 141 -4.98 -15.26 -7.66
N PRO A 142 -4.96 -15.22 -6.31
CA PRO A 142 -5.57 -16.26 -5.50
C PRO A 142 -7.04 -16.48 -5.85
N PRO A 143 -7.64 -17.63 -5.47
CA PRO A 143 -8.98 -18.01 -5.91
C PRO A 143 -10.02 -16.89 -5.72
N ILE A 144 -10.43 -16.31 -6.85
CA ILE A 144 -11.39 -15.21 -6.95
C ILE A 144 -12.46 -15.59 -7.98
N SER A 145 -13.73 -15.29 -7.67
CA SER A 145 -14.81 -15.55 -8.62
C SER A 145 -14.75 -14.57 -9.79
N ASN A 146 -15.23 -14.99 -10.97
CA ASN A 146 -15.29 -14.13 -12.14
C ASN A 146 -16.11 -12.86 -11.87
N GLN A 147 -17.21 -12.97 -11.12
CA GLN A 147 -18.07 -11.84 -10.76
C GLN A 147 -17.32 -10.82 -9.89
N VAL A 148 -16.55 -11.29 -8.90
CA VAL A 148 -15.76 -10.40 -8.03
C VAL A 148 -14.65 -9.74 -8.84
N LEU A 149 -13.86 -10.50 -9.62
CA LEU A 149 -12.80 -9.92 -10.45
C LEU A 149 -13.35 -8.86 -11.43
N ALA A 150 -14.48 -9.14 -12.08
CA ALA A 150 -15.13 -8.20 -12.99
C ALA A 150 -15.64 -6.94 -12.26
N ARG A 151 -16.18 -7.08 -11.05
CA ARG A 151 -16.59 -5.93 -10.22
C ARG A 151 -15.37 -5.07 -9.86
N GLU A 152 -14.32 -5.66 -9.30
CA GLU A 152 -13.14 -4.91 -8.87
C GLU A 152 -12.43 -4.22 -10.05
N LEU A 153 -12.36 -4.85 -11.23
CA LEU A 153 -11.81 -4.22 -12.43
C LEU A 153 -12.65 -3.03 -12.91
N ARG A 154 -13.98 -3.09 -12.80
CA ARG A 154 -14.86 -1.94 -13.11
C ARG A 154 -14.70 -0.82 -12.11
N GLU A 155 -14.57 -1.14 -10.82
CA GLU A 155 -14.31 -0.14 -9.79
C GLU A 155 -12.95 0.54 -10.00
N LEU A 156 -11.90 -0.23 -10.32
CA LEU A 156 -10.58 0.31 -10.63
C LEU A 156 -10.57 1.15 -11.92
N ASP A 157 -11.41 0.82 -12.90
CA ASP A 157 -11.62 1.64 -14.11
C ASP A 157 -12.33 2.96 -13.77
N GLY A 158 -13.39 2.89 -12.95
CA GLY A 158 -14.09 4.07 -12.44
C GLY A 158 -13.22 4.99 -11.58
N LEU A 159 -12.26 4.43 -10.82
CA LEU A 159 -11.24 5.18 -10.10
C LEU A 159 -10.13 5.74 -11.02
N GLY A 160 -10.14 5.40 -12.31
CA GLY A 160 -9.12 5.81 -13.25
C GLY A 160 -7.74 5.22 -12.98
N LEU A 161 -7.62 4.11 -12.23
CA LEU A 161 -6.36 3.42 -11.95
C LEU A 161 -6.03 2.36 -13.00
N VAL A 162 -7.07 1.68 -13.48
CA VAL A 162 -6.99 0.67 -14.53
C VAL A 162 -7.82 1.14 -15.71
N ARG A 163 -7.51 0.66 -16.91
CA ARG A 163 -8.37 0.82 -18.08
C ARG A 163 -8.41 -0.46 -18.87
N ARG A 164 -9.59 -0.80 -19.39
CA ARG A 164 -9.71 -1.87 -20.41
C ARG A 164 -9.29 -1.36 -21.79
N LEU A 165 -8.32 -2.05 -22.39
CA LEU A 165 -7.87 -1.82 -23.76
C LEU A 165 -8.88 -2.39 -24.78
N PRO A 166 -9.07 -1.74 -25.94
CA PRO A 166 -9.95 -2.22 -26.98
C PRO A 166 -9.46 -3.53 -27.61
N ALA A 167 -10.29 -4.12 -28.47
CA ALA A 167 -9.86 -5.24 -29.31
C ALA A 167 -8.74 -4.77 -30.28
N PRO A 168 -7.78 -5.65 -30.63
CA PRO A 168 -7.72 -7.09 -30.33
C PRO A 168 -7.05 -7.44 -29.00
N GLN A 169 -6.45 -6.48 -28.29
CA GLN A 169 -5.77 -6.78 -27.02
C GLN A 169 -6.74 -7.27 -25.96
N ALA A 170 -7.90 -6.60 -25.81
CA ALA A 170 -8.93 -6.95 -24.81
C ALA A 170 -8.34 -7.26 -23.42
N ALA A 171 -7.36 -6.45 -23.02
CA ALA A 171 -6.57 -6.57 -21.80
C ALA A 171 -6.85 -5.39 -20.87
N TYR A 172 -6.39 -5.47 -19.63
CA TYR A 172 -6.43 -4.40 -18.65
C TYR A 172 -5.02 -3.86 -18.47
N ALA A 173 -4.88 -2.54 -18.42
CA ALA A 173 -3.61 -1.86 -18.22
C ALA A 173 -3.75 -0.77 -17.16
N LEU A 174 -2.64 -0.39 -16.51
CA LEU A 174 -2.64 0.80 -15.67
C LEU A 174 -2.79 2.05 -16.54
N THR A 175 -3.53 3.03 -16.02
CA THR A 175 -3.53 4.39 -16.56
C THR A 175 -2.27 5.14 -16.13
N ALA A 176 -2.13 6.42 -16.51
CA ALA A 176 -1.08 7.27 -15.96
C ALA A 176 -1.17 7.36 -14.42
N ALA A 177 -2.38 7.50 -13.87
CA ALA A 177 -2.61 7.52 -12.42
C ALA A 177 -2.30 6.17 -11.76
N GLY A 178 -2.66 5.07 -12.41
CA GLY A 178 -2.30 3.72 -11.97
C GLY A 178 -0.79 3.52 -11.93
N SER A 179 -0.07 3.91 -12.99
CA SER A 179 1.39 3.78 -13.06
C SER A 179 2.10 4.64 -12.01
N ALA A 180 1.60 5.85 -11.73
CA ALA A 180 2.15 6.72 -10.67
C ALA A 180 2.03 6.12 -9.25
N SER A 181 1.12 5.17 -9.04
CA SER A 181 0.97 4.45 -7.77
C SER A 181 1.97 3.31 -7.55
N VAL A 182 2.64 2.86 -8.62
CA VAL A 182 3.53 1.67 -8.59
C VAL A 182 4.63 1.79 -7.53
N PRO A 183 5.39 2.90 -7.43
CA PRO A 183 6.47 2.99 -6.46
C PRO A 183 5.96 2.95 -5.01
N MET A 184 4.82 3.59 -4.74
CA MET A 184 4.15 3.54 -3.44
C MET A 184 3.76 2.11 -3.05
N PHE A 185 3.08 1.38 -3.94
CA PHE A 185 2.73 -0.01 -3.67
C PHE A 185 3.96 -0.88 -3.46
N ARG A 186 5.02 -0.72 -4.27
CA ARG A 186 6.30 -1.45 -4.08
C ARG A 186 6.91 -1.19 -2.71
N GLN A 187 6.96 0.06 -2.27
CA GLN A 187 7.50 0.40 -0.95
C GLN A 187 6.63 -0.16 0.19
N LEU A 188 5.31 -0.15 0.03
CA LEU A 188 4.41 -0.80 0.98
C LEU A 188 4.67 -2.30 1.09
N TYR A 189 4.82 -3.00 -0.04
CA TYR A 189 5.14 -4.42 -0.04
C TYR A 189 6.50 -4.69 0.65
N ALA A 190 7.51 -3.86 0.37
CA ALA A 190 8.82 -3.96 1.01
C ALA A 190 8.74 -3.75 2.52
N TRP A 191 8.01 -2.70 2.94
CA TRP A 191 7.76 -2.41 4.35
C TRP A 191 7.07 -3.59 5.05
N GLY A 192 5.95 -4.07 4.53
CA GLY A 192 5.24 -5.13 5.23
C GLY A 192 6.02 -6.45 5.27
N ARG A 193 6.84 -6.77 4.26
CA ARG A 193 7.78 -7.91 4.31
C ARG A 193 8.82 -7.72 5.41
N TRP A 194 9.38 -6.52 5.54
CA TRP A 194 10.32 -6.18 6.60
C TRP A 194 9.67 -6.25 7.99
N THR A 195 8.48 -5.67 8.17
CA THR A 195 7.72 -5.73 9.43
C THR A 195 7.38 -7.17 9.81
N SER A 196 7.05 -8.01 8.82
CA SER A 196 6.80 -9.44 9.02
C SER A 196 8.00 -10.13 9.66
N ALA A 197 9.21 -9.85 9.16
CA ALA A 197 10.44 -10.42 9.68
C ALA A 197 10.75 -9.95 11.11
N GLN A 198 10.41 -8.69 11.46
CA GLN A 198 10.70 -8.12 12.77
C GLN A 198 9.70 -8.51 13.87
N THR A 199 8.44 -8.73 13.50
CA THR A 199 7.33 -8.89 14.47
C THR A 199 6.76 -10.31 14.52
N GLY A 200 7.14 -11.17 13.56
CA GLY A 200 6.53 -12.50 13.38
C GLY A 200 5.10 -12.47 12.85
N VAL A 201 4.59 -11.30 12.46
CA VAL A 201 3.29 -11.14 11.79
C VAL A 201 3.40 -11.63 10.35
N THR A 202 2.57 -12.59 9.96
CA THR A 202 2.52 -13.06 8.56
C THR A 202 1.44 -12.35 7.78
N PHE A 203 1.79 -11.84 6.60
CA PHE A 203 0.86 -11.23 5.67
C PHE A 203 0.59 -12.18 4.50
N ASP A 204 -0.63 -12.14 3.97
CA ASP A 204 -1.01 -12.86 2.75
C ASP A 204 -0.50 -12.05 1.55
N TRP A 205 0.62 -12.49 0.96
CA TRP A 205 1.30 -11.80 -0.13
C TRP A 205 0.89 -12.38 -1.49
N PRO A 206 0.60 -11.55 -2.49
CA PRO A 206 0.30 -12.03 -3.85
C PRO A 206 1.56 -12.40 -4.65
N VAL A 207 2.76 -12.27 -4.07
CA VAL A 207 4.05 -12.49 -4.71
C VAL A 207 5.01 -13.14 -3.72
N ASP A 208 5.55 -14.30 -4.09
CA ASP A 208 6.58 -14.98 -3.30
C ASP A 208 7.90 -14.18 -3.33
N THR A 209 8.16 -13.48 -4.44
CA THR A 209 9.38 -12.71 -4.66
C THR A 209 9.40 -11.43 -3.82
N PRO A 210 10.43 -11.19 -2.98
CA PRO A 210 10.55 -9.95 -2.26
C PRO A 210 10.74 -8.78 -3.26
N PRO A 211 10.07 -7.63 -3.07
CA PRO A 211 10.36 -6.43 -3.84
C PRO A 211 11.81 -5.98 -3.56
N GLU A 212 12.39 -5.26 -4.51
CA GLU A 212 13.74 -4.68 -4.38
C GLU A 212 13.86 -3.89 -3.06
N PRO A 213 15.01 -3.99 -2.34
CA PRO A 213 15.20 -3.27 -1.08
C PRO A 213 14.91 -1.78 -1.23
N LEU A 214 14.34 -1.18 -0.18
CA LEU A 214 14.04 0.26 -0.12
C LEU A 214 15.27 1.10 -0.51
N ARG A 215 15.33 1.59 -1.75
CA ARG A 215 16.13 2.76 -2.08
C ARG A 215 15.31 3.96 -1.63
N LEU A 216 15.63 4.46 -0.44
CA LEU A 216 15.06 5.66 0.15
C LEU A 216 15.38 6.84 -0.77
N VAL A 217 14.51 7.14 -1.74
CA VAL A 217 14.55 8.42 -2.44
C VAL A 217 14.12 9.46 -1.41
N ASN A 218 15.01 10.40 -1.09
CA ASN A 218 14.78 11.43 -0.10
C ASN A 218 13.66 12.38 -0.56
N THR A 219 12.43 12.09 -0.17
CA THR A 219 11.19 12.80 -0.56
C THR A 219 11.01 14.09 0.23
N ARG A 220 11.91 15.08 0.06
CA ARG A 220 11.56 16.48 0.36
C ARG A 220 10.85 17.17 -0.80
N GLN A 221 10.86 16.54 -1.98
CA GLN A 221 10.07 16.94 -3.12
C GLN A 221 9.40 15.67 -3.64
N ALA A 222 8.15 15.47 -3.25
CA ALA A 222 7.30 14.37 -3.68
C ALA A 222 6.68 14.62 -5.07
N ILE A 223 6.58 15.90 -5.47
CA ILE A 223 5.91 16.37 -6.67
C ILE A 223 6.82 17.36 -7.38
N GLU A 224 7.00 17.18 -8.69
CA GLU A 224 7.71 18.12 -9.57
C GLU A 224 6.99 19.48 -9.58
N PRO A 225 7.70 20.58 -9.29
CA PRO A 225 7.13 21.92 -9.40
C PRO A 225 6.66 22.20 -10.83
N GLY A 226 5.39 22.57 -11.00
CA GLY A 226 4.81 22.98 -12.28
C GLY A 226 4.17 21.86 -13.11
N SER A 227 4.64 20.61 -13.03
CA SER A 227 4.04 19.48 -13.76
C SER A 227 2.99 18.71 -12.92
N GLY A 228 3.08 18.80 -11.59
CA GLY A 228 2.23 18.01 -10.69
C GLY A 228 2.55 16.51 -10.72
N ARG A 229 3.64 16.09 -11.35
CA ARG A 229 4.04 14.68 -11.45
C ARG A 229 4.81 14.23 -10.22
N PRO A 230 4.57 13.03 -9.69
CA PRO A 230 5.35 12.57 -8.57
C PRO A 230 6.82 12.27 -8.90
N LEU A 231 7.75 12.77 -8.09
CA LEU A 231 9.20 12.67 -8.30
C LEU A 231 9.78 11.27 -8.10
N TRP A 232 8.97 10.30 -7.67
CA TRP A 232 9.35 8.88 -7.62
C TRP A 232 9.26 8.15 -8.97
N ASP A 233 8.97 8.88 -10.06
CA ASP A 233 9.08 8.41 -11.46
C ASP A 233 10.54 8.13 -11.90
N ALA A 234 11.55 8.56 -11.14
CA ALA A 234 12.97 8.45 -11.52
C ALA A 234 13.53 7.01 -11.54
N ALA A 235 12.77 6.00 -11.13
CA ALA A 235 13.10 4.60 -11.36
C ALA A 235 12.37 4.12 -12.62
N GLN A 236 12.85 4.58 -13.78
CA GLN A 236 12.41 4.10 -15.09
C GLN A 236 12.48 2.57 -15.10
N VAL A 237 11.32 1.91 -15.07
CA VAL A 237 11.19 0.53 -15.53
C VAL A 237 11.38 0.59 -17.03
N ALA A 238 12.64 0.43 -17.48
CA ALA A 238 12.88 0.13 -18.87
C ALA A 238 12.09 -1.15 -19.21
N PRO A 239 11.25 -1.16 -20.26
CA PRO A 239 10.61 -2.39 -20.69
C PRO A 239 11.72 -3.41 -20.97
N ARG A 240 11.68 -4.58 -20.31
CA ARG A 240 12.57 -5.69 -20.67
C ARG A 240 12.28 -6.02 -22.12
N THR A 241 13.15 -5.56 -23.01
CA THR A 241 13.13 -5.92 -24.43
C THR A 241 13.11 -7.43 -24.54
N ALA A 242 12.29 -7.91 -25.48
CA ALA A 242 12.04 -9.31 -25.76
C ALA A 242 13.32 -10.16 -25.74
N ARG A 243 13.20 -11.40 -25.24
CA ARG A 243 14.24 -12.43 -25.35
C ARG A 243 14.78 -12.46 -26.80
N PRO A 244 16.11 -12.54 -27.00
CA PRO A 244 16.64 -12.81 -28.32
C PRO A 244 16.13 -14.19 -28.76
N THR A 245 15.56 -14.25 -29.95
CA THR A 245 15.37 -15.51 -30.70
C THR A 245 16.73 -16.21 -30.79
N PRO A 246 16.84 -17.52 -30.50
CA PRO A 246 18.08 -18.24 -30.76
C PRO A 246 18.30 -18.26 -32.27
N GLY A 247 19.37 -17.59 -32.70
CA GLY A 247 19.83 -17.52 -34.08
C GLY A 247 20.12 -18.91 -34.64
N GLY A 248 19.80 -19.05 -35.93
CA GLY A 248 20.00 -20.27 -36.69
C GLY A 248 21.46 -20.69 -36.76
N THR A 249 21.69 -21.98 -36.56
CA THR A 249 22.95 -22.65 -36.88
C THR A 249 23.05 -22.78 -38.40
N THR A 250 23.85 -21.91 -39.03
CA THR A 250 24.44 -22.17 -40.34
C THR A 250 25.47 -23.29 -40.20
N VAL A 251 25.21 -24.42 -40.85
CA VAL A 251 26.19 -25.48 -41.11
C VAL A 251 26.77 -25.26 -42.51
N SER A 252 28.09 -25.36 -42.64
CA SER A 252 28.91 -25.73 -43.83
C SER A 252 30.08 -24.77 -44.05
N PRO A 253 31.19 -25.23 -44.67
CA PRO A 253 31.34 -26.42 -45.53
C PRO A 253 32.05 -27.62 -44.90
#